data_AF-A0A6A4I8W6-F1
#
_entry.id   AF-A0A6A4I8W6-F1
#
_cell.length_a   1.000
_cell.length_b   1.000
_cell.length_c   1.000
_cell.angle_alpha   90.00
_cell.angle_beta   90.00
_cell.angle_gamma   90.00
#
_symmetry.space_group_name_H-M   'P 1'
#
loop_
_entity.id
_entity.type
_entity.pdbx_description
1 polymer ?
#
loop_
_entity_poly.entity_id
_entity_poly.type
_entity_poly.pdbx_seq_one_letter_code
_entity_poly.pdbx_strand_id
1 'polypeptide(L)'
;DVLEAYLSSPTDADTDPIKYWVSRVDKPGAKITPRGALAQMGLDFLTAPATSTDVERLFSHGGAQVSKCRHNLSFETLHCLMVLRSW
;
A
#
# COMPACT_ATOMS: atom_id res chain seq x y z
N ASP A 1 0.73 -19.01 21.27
CA ASP A 1 0.85 -18.60 19.86
C ASP A 1 0.78 -17.08 19.78
N VAL A 2 1.45 -16.45 18.82
CA VAL A 2 1.56 -14.97 18.72
C VAL A 2 0.29 -14.34 18.19
N LEU A 3 -0.41 -15.01 17.28
CA LEU A 3 -1.70 -14.54 16.77
C LEU A 3 -2.77 -14.56 17.87
N GLU A 4 -2.89 -15.68 18.59
CA GLU A 4 -3.83 -15.80 19.72
C GLU A 4 -3.57 -14.77 20.83
N ALA A 5 -2.29 -14.50 21.13
CA ALA A 5 -1.92 -13.47 22.11
C ALA A 5 -2.31 -12.05 21.64
N TYR A 6 -2.28 -11.78 20.34
CA TYR A 6 -2.75 -10.52 19.77
C TYR A 6 -4.27 -10.42 19.81
N LEU A 7 -4.99 -11.46 19.41
CA LEU A 7 -6.47 -11.50 19.40
C LEU A 7 -7.09 -11.38 20.80
N SER A 8 -6.39 -11.87 21.83
CA SER A 8 -6.81 -11.75 23.23
C SER A 8 -6.42 -10.43 23.90
N SER A 9 -5.62 -9.59 23.23
CA SER A 9 -5.23 -8.28 23.76
C SER A 9 -6.37 -7.26 23.62
N PRO A 10 -6.54 -6.33 24.58
CA PRO A 10 -7.58 -5.31 24.50
C PRO A 10 -7.38 -4.41 23.28
N THR A 11 -8.48 -4.12 22.56
CA THR A 11 -8.45 -3.25 21.39
C THR A 11 -8.46 -1.78 21.82
N ASP A 12 -7.52 -1.01 21.29
CA ASP A 12 -7.49 0.45 21.42
C ASP A 12 -8.04 1.07 20.15
N ALA A 13 -9.22 1.69 20.24
CA ALA A 13 -9.94 2.25 19.10
C ALA A 13 -9.31 3.54 18.56
N ASP A 14 -8.48 4.21 19.36
CA ASP A 14 -7.91 5.52 19.02
C ASP A 14 -6.50 5.43 18.43
N THR A 15 -5.97 4.21 18.28
CA THR A 15 -4.63 3.99 17.74
C THR A 15 -4.64 3.89 16.21
N ASP A 16 -3.82 4.72 15.56
CA ASP A 16 -3.49 4.60 14.13
C ASP A 16 -2.93 3.20 13.84
N PRO A 17 -3.65 2.36 13.06
CA PRO A 17 -3.32 0.96 12.91
C PRO A 17 -2.03 0.76 12.10
N ILE A 18 -1.69 1.67 11.18
CA ILE A 18 -0.43 1.59 10.43
C ILE A 18 0.74 1.87 11.38
N LYS A 19 0.67 2.94 12.17
CA LYS A 19 1.73 3.26 13.16
C LYS A 19 1.92 2.14 14.18
N TYR A 20 0.81 1.52 14.61
CA TYR A 20 0.85 0.38 15.52
C TYR A 20 1.72 -0.75 14.96
N TRP A 21 1.50 -1.16 13.71
CA TRP A 21 2.24 -2.27 13.13
C TRP A 21 3.68 -1.90 12.74
N VAL A 22 3.92 -0.70 12.18
CA VAL A 22 5.28 -0.21 11.86
C VAL A 22 6.20 -0.26 13.07
N SER A 23 5.71 0.10 14.27
CA SER A 23 6.51 0.05 15.51
C SER A 23 6.89 -1.37 15.97
N ARG A 24 6.31 -2.42 15.36
CA ARG A 24 6.44 -3.83 15.76
C ARG A 24 7.14 -4.70 14.70
N VAL A 25 7.49 -4.13 13.55
CA VAL A 25 8.26 -4.84 12.50
C VAL A 25 9.70 -5.03 12.97
N ASP A 26 10.29 -6.17 12.61
CA ASP A 26 11.70 -6.43 12.89
C ASP A 26 12.60 -5.44 12.15
N LYS A 27 13.73 -5.08 12.74
CA LYS A 27 14.68 -4.16 12.10
C LYS A 27 15.21 -4.77 10.79
N PRO A 28 15.50 -3.95 9.76
CA PRO A 28 16.14 -4.43 8.55
C PRO A 28 17.41 -5.25 8.84
N GLY A 29 17.50 -6.46 8.29
CA GLY A 29 18.63 -7.37 8.49
C GLY A 29 18.59 -8.19 9.78
N ALA A 30 17.61 -7.98 10.66
CA ALA A 30 17.38 -8.86 11.81
C ALA A 30 16.71 -10.17 11.38
N LYS A 31 16.90 -11.22 12.19
CA LYS A 31 16.17 -12.48 12.00
C LYS A 31 14.67 -12.24 12.23
N ILE A 32 13.85 -12.68 11.28
CA ILE A 32 12.40 -12.55 11.36
C ILE A 32 11.89 -13.30 12.61
N THR A 33 11.19 -12.57 13.47
CA THR A 33 10.50 -13.10 14.63
C THR A 33 9.04 -13.38 14.28
N PRO A 34 8.36 -14.31 14.97
CA PRO A 34 6.94 -14.54 14.74
C PRO A 34 6.07 -13.29 14.95
N ARG A 35 6.52 -12.37 15.84
CA ARG A 35 5.87 -11.08 16.07
C ARG A 35 6.09 -10.10 14.91
N GLY A 36 7.31 -10.02 14.39
CA GLY A 36 7.59 -9.19 13.21
C GLY A 36 6.90 -9.71 11.96
N ALA A 37 6.78 -11.03 11.79
CA ALA A 37 6.00 -11.63 10.71
C ALA A 37 4.51 -11.28 10.81
N LEU A 38 3.92 -11.34 12.02
CA LEU A 38 2.54 -10.90 12.24
C LEU A 38 2.38 -9.40 11.96
N ALA A 39 3.37 -8.57 12.35
CA ALA A 39 3.35 -7.15 12.07
C ALA A 39 3.42 -6.83 10.58
N GLN A 40 4.23 -7.57 9.81
CA GLN A 40 4.28 -7.44 8.37
C GLN A 40 2.93 -7.81 7.73
N MET A 41 2.32 -8.92 8.15
CA MET A 41 0.98 -9.31 7.68
C MET A 41 -0.07 -8.23 7.95
N GLY A 42 -0.05 -7.61 9.15
CA GLY A 42 -0.95 -6.51 9.50
C GLY A 42 -0.78 -5.30 8.58
N LEU A 43 0.45 -4.94 8.24
CA LEU A 43 0.73 -3.86 7.29
C LEU A 43 0.27 -4.22 5.87
N ASP A 44 0.56 -5.42 5.40
CA ASP A 44 0.17 -5.86 4.05
C ASP A 44 -1.36 -5.80 3.88
N PHE A 45 -2.10 -6.18 4.92
CA PHE A 45 -3.56 -6.11 4.92
C PHE A 45 -4.08 -4.66 4.93
N LEU A 46 -3.51 -3.79 5.76
CA LEU A 46 -4.01 -2.42 5.96
C LEU A 46 -3.57 -1.42 4.89
N THR A 47 -2.46 -1.69 4.20
CA THR A 47 -1.96 -0.84 3.10
C THR A 47 -2.55 -1.21 1.76
N ALA A 48 -3.19 -2.39 1.66
CA ALA A 48 -3.97 -2.73 0.50
C ALA A 48 -5.12 -1.72 0.32
N PRO A 49 -5.24 -1.07 -0.85
CA PRO A 49 -6.30 -0.10 -1.08
C PRO A 49 -7.66 -0.78 -0.99
N ALA A 50 -8.59 -0.17 -0.25
CA ALA A 50 -9.93 -0.72 -0.04
C ALA A 50 -10.76 -0.79 -1.34
N THR A 51 -10.39 0.00 -2.36
CA THR A 51 -11.11 0.10 -3.64
C THR A 51 -10.13 0.38 -4.79
N SER A 52 -10.54 0.10 -6.03
CA SER A 52 -9.82 0.49 -7.26
C SER A 52 -9.89 1.98 -7.57
N THR A 53 -10.58 2.78 -6.74
CA THR A 53 -10.91 4.17 -7.06
C THR A 53 -9.68 5.07 -7.21
N ASP A 54 -8.60 4.83 -6.48
CA ASP A 54 -7.36 5.60 -6.64
C ASP A 54 -6.72 5.38 -8.02
N VAL A 55 -6.75 4.12 -8.49
CA VAL A 55 -6.27 3.71 -9.81
C VAL A 55 -7.20 4.26 -10.90
N GLU A 56 -8.52 4.18 -10.71
CA GLU A 56 -9.51 4.74 -11.63
C GLU A 56 -9.41 6.27 -11.74
N ARG A 57 -9.11 6.96 -10.63
CA ARG A 57 -8.86 8.40 -10.63
C ARG A 57 -7.61 8.72 -11.46
N LEU A 58 -6.53 7.97 -11.30
CA LEU A 58 -5.33 8.12 -12.11
C LEU A 58 -5.64 7.93 -13.62
N PHE A 59 -6.38 6.88 -13.97
CA PHE A 59 -6.78 6.62 -15.36
C PHE A 59 -7.74 7.66 -15.93
N SER A 60 -8.67 8.18 -15.13
CA SER A 60 -9.61 9.23 -15.57
C SER A 60 -8.88 10.51 -15.95
N HIS A 61 -7.85 10.88 -15.18
CA HIS A 61 -7.00 12.03 -15.51
C HIS A 61 -6.03 11.74 -16.66
N GLY A 62 -5.54 10.50 -16.77
CA GLY A 62 -4.71 10.03 -17.88
C GLY A 62 -5.48 9.84 -19.19
N GLY A 63 -6.82 9.76 -19.14
CA GLY A 63 -7.67 9.50 -20.29
C GLY A 63 -7.48 10.50 -21.45
N ALA A 64 -7.13 11.76 -21.15
CA ALA A 64 -6.82 12.76 -22.18
C ALA A 64 -5.53 12.43 -22.96
N GLN A 65 -4.54 11.81 -22.31
CA GLN A 65 -3.29 11.33 -22.93
C GLN A 65 -3.51 10.04 -23.72
N VAL A 66 -4.44 9.18 -23.29
CA VAL A 66 -4.69 7.88 -23.92
C VAL A 66 -5.66 7.97 -25.10
N SER A 67 -6.69 8.83 -25.04
CA SER A 67 -7.86 8.68 -25.92
C SER A 67 -8.25 9.86 -26.81
N LYS A 68 -7.69 11.08 -26.66
CA LYS A 68 -8.15 12.22 -27.50
C LYS A 68 -7.08 13.13 -28.14
N CYS A 69 -5.87 13.24 -27.60
CA CYS A 69 -4.78 14.00 -28.24
C CYS A 69 -3.58 13.09 -28.55
N ARG A 70 -3.71 12.25 -29.59
CA ARG A 70 -2.60 11.46 -30.15
C ARG A 70 -1.53 12.38 -30.74
N HIS A 71 -0.64 12.88 -29.89
CA HIS A 71 0.77 12.86 -30.26
C HIS A 71 1.20 11.41 -30.05
N ASN A 72 1.90 10.80 -31.01
CA ASN A 72 2.26 9.39 -31.06
C ASN A 72 3.23 8.99 -29.93
N LEU A 73 2.76 9.02 -28.68
CA LEU A 73 3.53 8.64 -27.51
C LEU A 73 3.58 7.12 -27.45
N SER A 74 4.79 6.59 -27.32
CA SER A 74 5.00 5.17 -27.09
C SER A 74 4.42 4.76 -25.74
N PHE A 75 4.17 3.45 -25.58
CA PHE A 75 3.77 2.85 -24.31
C PHE A 75 4.73 3.23 -23.17
N GLU A 76 6.03 3.25 -23.45
CA GLU A 76 7.08 3.62 -22.50
C GLU A 76 6.88 5.04 -21.95
N THR A 77 6.61 6.01 -22.84
CA THR A 77 6.38 7.39 -22.43
C THR A 77 5.09 7.54 -21.62
N LEU A 78 4.03 6.82 -21.99
CA LEU A 78 2.79 6.80 -21.22
C LEU A 78 2.98 6.20 -19.82
N HIS A 79 3.75 5.11 -19.71
CA HIS A 79 4.07 4.48 -18.43
C HIS A 79 4.86 5.43 -17.52
N CYS A 80 5.92 6.06 -18.05
CA CYS A 80 6.70 7.07 -17.32
C CYS A 80 5.84 8.25 -16.86
N LEU A 81 4.94 8.76 -17.71
CA LEU A 81 4.03 9.86 -17.34
C LEU A 81 3.03 9.47 -16.25
N MET A 82 2.51 8.24 -16.27
CA MET A 82 1.61 7.77 -15.22
C MET A 82 2.33 7.62 -13.88
N VAL A 83 3.54 7.05 -13.88
CA VAL A 83 4.36 6.91 -12.66
C VAL A 83 4.74 8.29 -12.10
N LEU A 84 5.24 9.21 -12.94
CA LEU A 84 5.59 10.58 -12.53
C LEU A 84 4.39 11.36 -11.99
N ARG A 85 3.17 11.07 -12.47
CA ARG A 85 1.95 11.72 -11.99
C ARG A 85 1.44 11.16 -10.66
N SER A 86 1.80 9.91 -10.35
CA SER A 86 1.44 9.24 -9.10
C SER A 86 2.44 9.48 -7.96
N TRP A 87 3.63 9.99 -8.28
CA TRP A 87 4.67 10.45 -7.36
C TRP A 87 4.40 11.87 -6.86
#